data_AF-A0A3D3JNF0-F1
#
_entry.id   AF-A0A3D3JNF0-F1
#
_cell.length_a   1.000
_cell.length_b   1.000
_cell.length_c   1.000
_cell.angle_alpha   90.00
_cell.angle_beta   90.00
_cell.angle_gamma   90.00
#
_symmetry.space_group_name_H-M   'P 1'
#
loop_
_entity.id
_entity.type
_entity.pdbx_description
1 polymer ?
#
loop_
_entity_poly.entity_id
_entity_poly.type
_entity_poly.pdbx_seq_one_letter_code
_entity_poly.pdbx_strand_id
1 'polypeptide(L)'
;MTELKLYRINKSSLHGKGVFARTDIPKDTKIIEYVGERITKKESQRRAEAQLNSSNGRKSKGQVYIFEINKRYDIDGNIPQNKARRINHSCAPNCVSFIEKGKVWIYSLKKISEGDELTYDYGFSLDTYEEHPCACGSKKCLGYIVRKEDR
;
A
#
# COMPACT_ATOMS: atom_id res chain seq x y z
N MET A 1 27.07 4.30 12.66
CA MET A 1 26.33 3.03 12.64
C MET A 1 25.04 3.27 11.86
N THR A 2 24.86 2.65 10.70
CA THR A 2 23.63 2.77 9.94
C THR A 2 22.56 1.95 10.67
N GLU A 3 21.50 2.60 11.12
CA GLU A 3 20.36 1.94 11.77
C GLU A 3 19.85 0.80 10.87
N LEU A 4 19.77 -0.41 11.42
CA LEU A 4 19.31 -1.58 10.68
C LEU A 4 17.83 -1.40 10.35
N LYS A 5 17.50 -1.38 9.07
CA LYS A 5 16.11 -1.30 8.61
C LYS A 5 15.33 -2.52 9.11
N LEU A 6 14.13 -2.28 9.65
CA LEU A 6 13.17 -3.29 10.11
C LEU A 6 12.62 -4.18 8.97
N TYR A 7 12.88 -3.82 7.72
CA TYR A 7 12.29 -4.46 6.55
C TYR A 7 13.31 -4.78 5.46
N ARG A 8 12.93 -5.70 4.58
CA ARG A 8 13.61 -6.05 3.33
C ARG A 8 12.61 -6.16 2.18
N ILE A 9 13.09 -6.10 0.93
CA ILE A 9 12.25 -6.28 -0.26
C ILE A 9 12.54 -7.65 -0.84
N ASN A 10 11.51 -8.43 -1.13
CA ASN A 10 11.64 -9.74 -1.77
C ASN A 10 10.53 -9.97 -2.81
N LYS A 11 10.61 -11.05 -3.58
CA LYS A 11 9.50 -11.51 -4.45
C LYS A 11 8.31 -11.87 -3.56
N SER A 12 7.12 -11.41 -3.93
CA SER A 12 5.88 -11.72 -3.21
C SER A 12 5.09 -12.79 -3.98
N SER A 13 4.41 -13.66 -3.24
CA SER A 13 3.40 -14.56 -3.79
C SER A 13 2.10 -13.84 -4.16
N LEU A 14 1.84 -12.66 -3.57
CA LEU A 14 0.65 -11.86 -3.83
C LEU A 14 0.76 -11.13 -5.17
N HIS A 15 1.80 -10.29 -5.31
CA HIS A 15 2.03 -9.54 -6.53
C HIS A 15 3.46 -8.99 -6.58
N GLY A 16 4.16 -9.22 -7.71
CA GLY A 16 5.45 -8.62 -8.01
C GLY A 16 6.50 -8.77 -6.90
N LYS A 17 6.83 -7.66 -6.24
CA LYS A 17 7.69 -7.63 -5.05
C LYS A 17 6.90 -7.12 -3.86
N GLY A 18 7.18 -7.68 -2.69
CA GLY A 18 6.62 -7.26 -1.41
C GLY A 18 7.66 -6.62 -0.49
N VAL A 19 7.20 -6.13 0.65
CA VAL A 19 8.04 -5.70 1.77
C VAL A 19 7.86 -6.70 2.89
N PHE A 20 8.95 -7.18 3.47
CA PHE A 20 8.97 -8.25 4.46
C PHE A 20 9.69 -7.81 5.71
N ALA A 21 9.23 -8.29 6.87
CA ALA A 21 9.89 -8.05 8.14
C ALA A 21 11.28 -8.70 8.13
N ARG A 22 12.30 -7.94 8.53
CA ARG A 22 13.69 -8.42 8.66
C ARG A 22 13.98 -8.94 10.07
N THR A 23 13.14 -8.60 11.03
CA THR A 23 13.18 -9.04 12.42
C THR A 23 11.75 -9.03 12.95
N ASP A 24 11.54 -9.53 14.17
CA ASP A 24 10.25 -9.39 14.85
C ASP A 24 9.92 -7.90 15.05
N ILE A 25 8.75 -7.47 14.58
CA ILE A 25 8.26 -6.10 14.72
C ILE A 25 7.12 -6.09 15.75
N PRO A 26 7.28 -5.38 16.89
CA PRO A 26 6.20 -5.22 17.86
C PRO A 26 4.98 -4.52 17.25
N LYS A 27 3.83 -4.64 17.92
CA LYS A 27 2.64 -3.84 17.59
C LYS A 27 2.95 -2.33 17.75
N ASP A 28 2.25 -1.48 16.97
CA ASP A 28 2.30 -0.01 17.05
C ASP A 28 3.70 0.57 16.74
N THR A 29 4.50 -0.15 15.95
CA THR A 29 5.84 0.26 15.52
C THR A 29 5.76 1.02 14.21
N LYS A 30 6.42 2.18 14.13
CA LYS A 30 6.60 2.95 12.88
C LYS A 30 7.65 2.25 12.01
N ILE A 31 7.27 1.77 10.84
CA ILE A 31 8.14 0.91 10.01
C ILE A 31 8.80 1.68 8.87
N ILE A 32 7.98 2.35 8.04
CA ILE A 32 8.45 2.97 6.81
C ILE A 32 7.55 4.14 6.39
N GLU A 33 8.15 5.21 5.88
CA GLU A 33 7.42 6.33 5.27
C GLU A 33 6.99 5.98 3.84
N TYR A 34 5.74 6.28 3.49
CA TYR A 34 5.29 6.32 2.11
C TYR A 34 5.66 7.67 1.50
N VAL A 35 6.82 7.72 0.86
CA VAL A 35 7.39 8.95 0.30
C VAL A 35 6.92 9.19 -1.14
N GLY A 36 6.86 10.45 -1.53
CA GLY A 36 6.47 10.82 -2.89
C GLY A 36 6.39 12.33 -3.07
N GLU A 37 5.94 12.74 -4.25
CA GLU A 37 5.70 14.13 -4.56
C GLU A 37 4.36 14.57 -3.98
N ARG A 38 4.33 15.72 -3.28
CA ARG A 38 3.08 16.32 -2.83
C ARG A 38 2.41 17.06 -3.96
N ILE A 39 1.22 16.61 -4.35
CA ILE A 39 0.47 17.11 -5.51
C ILE A 39 -0.92 17.61 -5.10
N THR A 40 -1.51 18.46 -5.95
CA THR A 40 -2.89 18.94 -5.75
C THR A 40 -3.91 17.85 -6.12
N LYS A 41 -5.16 17.98 -5.68
CA LYS A 41 -6.25 17.07 -6.05
C LYS A 41 -6.48 16.95 -7.56
N LYS A 42 -6.36 18.06 -8.30
CA LYS A 42 -6.48 18.06 -9.77
C LYS A 42 -5.37 17.22 -10.43
N GLU A 43 -4.14 17.41 -9.95
CA GLU A 43 -2.99 16.66 -10.47
C GLU A 43 -3.05 15.18 -10.06
N SER A 44 -3.54 14.91 -8.85
CA SER A 44 -3.79 13.56 -8.34
C SER A 44 -4.72 12.78 -9.26
N GLN A 45 -5.88 13.34 -9.61
CA GLN A 45 -6.80 12.71 -10.56
C GLN A 45 -6.13 12.42 -11.91
N ARG A 46 -5.46 13.42 -12.50
CA ARG A 46 -4.77 13.28 -13.79
C ARG A 46 -3.72 12.15 -13.76
N ARG A 47 -2.95 12.05 -12.69
CA ARG A 47 -1.91 11.01 -12.54
C ARG A 47 -2.52 9.64 -12.25
N ALA A 48 -3.57 9.55 -11.45
CA ALA A 48 -4.28 8.29 -11.20
C ALA A 48 -4.81 7.69 -12.51
N GLU A 49 -5.49 8.50 -13.32
CA GLU A 49 -6.01 8.10 -14.63
C GLU A 49 -4.88 7.63 -15.55
N ALA A 50 -3.78 8.38 -15.64
CA ALA A 50 -2.61 7.98 -16.43
C ALA A 50 -1.99 6.66 -15.93
N GLN A 51 -1.89 6.46 -14.61
CA GLN A 51 -1.36 5.24 -14.01
C GLN A 51 -2.25 4.02 -14.29
N LEU A 52 -3.56 4.16 -14.20
CA LEU A 52 -4.52 3.10 -14.56
C LEU A 52 -4.42 2.74 -16.05
N ASN A 53 -4.33 3.75 -16.92
CA ASN A 53 -4.25 3.59 -18.37
C ASN A 53 -2.90 3.05 -18.86
N SER A 54 -1.83 3.17 -18.06
CA SER A 54 -0.48 2.67 -18.41
C SER A 54 -0.39 1.14 -18.54
N SER A 55 -1.46 0.42 -18.20
CA SER A 55 -1.57 -1.02 -18.24
C SER A 55 -1.74 -1.63 -19.64
N ASN A 56 -1.59 -0.85 -20.72
CA ASN A 56 -1.74 -1.28 -22.13
C ASN A 56 -3.06 -2.04 -22.38
N GLY A 57 -4.18 -1.49 -21.91
CA GLY A 57 -5.51 -2.07 -22.09
C GLY A 57 -5.86 -3.24 -21.15
N ARG A 58 -4.96 -3.63 -20.24
CA ARG A 58 -5.22 -4.64 -19.21
C ARG A 58 -5.61 -3.96 -17.91
N LYS A 59 -6.88 -3.56 -17.78
CA LYS A 59 -7.43 -2.86 -16.60
C LYS A 59 -6.98 -3.45 -15.25
N SER A 60 -6.89 -4.78 -15.13
CA SER A 60 -6.43 -5.48 -13.93
C SER A 60 -4.95 -5.33 -13.57
N LYS A 61 -4.15 -4.58 -14.34
CA LYS A 61 -2.72 -4.34 -14.10
C LYS A 61 -2.37 -2.89 -13.75
N GLY A 62 -3.33 -1.97 -13.84
CA GLY A 62 -3.13 -0.58 -13.44
C GLY A 62 -2.83 -0.51 -11.95
N GLN A 63 -1.70 0.12 -11.59
CA GLN A 63 -1.32 0.33 -10.19
C GLN A 63 -1.36 1.83 -9.91
N VAL A 64 -2.17 2.22 -8.93
CA VAL A 64 -2.25 3.60 -8.46
C VAL A 64 -1.42 3.75 -7.20
N TYR A 65 -0.51 4.73 -7.18
CA TYR A 65 0.41 4.99 -6.08
C TYR A 65 0.11 6.30 -5.36
N ILE A 66 -1.17 6.67 -5.31
CA ILE A 66 -1.61 7.94 -4.73
C ILE A 66 -2.18 7.72 -3.34
N PHE A 67 -1.72 8.53 -2.38
CA PHE A 67 -2.23 8.57 -1.02
C PHE A 67 -2.85 9.92 -0.71
N GLU A 68 -4.08 9.92 -0.18
CA GLU A 68 -4.69 11.14 0.34
C GLU A 68 -4.01 11.59 1.63
N ILE A 69 -3.64 12.87 1.73
CA ILE A 69 -3.20 13.49 3.00
C ILE A 69 -4.34 14.33 3.60
N ASN A 70 -4.97 15.18 2.78
CA ASN A 70 -6.03 16.08 3.23
C ASN A 70 -6.84 16.58 2.02
N LYS A 71 -7.82 17.45 2.28
CA LYS A 71 -8.71 18.03 1.27
C LYS A 71 -8.00 18.78 0.13
N ARG A 72 -6.73 19.18 0.29
CA ARG A 72 -5.99 19.99 -0.70
C ARG A 72 -4.89 19.20 -1.41
N TYR A 73 -4.29 18.22 -0.73
CA TYR A 73 -3.07 17.58 -1.20
C TYR A 73 -3.05 16.07 -1.00
N ASP A 74 -2.38 15.42 -1.95
CA ASP A 74 -2.08 14.00 -1.98
C ASP A 74 -0.57 13.77 -2.15
N ILE A 75 -0.12 12.53 -1.94
CA ILE A 75 1.22 12.07 -2.28
C ILE A 75 1.14 11.14 -3.48
N ASP A 76 1.89 11.45 -4.55
CA ASP A 76 2.19 10.49 -5.61
C ASP A 76 3.50 9.76 -5.30
N GLY A 77 3.35 8.50 -4.89
CA GLY A 77 4.43 7.59 -4.55
C GLY A 77 5.04 6.86 -5.74
N ASN A 78 4.68 7.20 -6.99
CA ASN A 78 5.21 6.53 -8.18
C ASN A 78 6.67 6.93 -8.52
N ILE A 79 7.54 6.91 -7.51
CA ILE A 79 8.97 7.18 -7.63
C ILE A 79 9.80 5.95 -7.15
N PRO A 80 10.97 5.66 -7.75
CA PRO A 80 11.77 4.47 -7.40
C PRO A 80 12.24 4.41 -5.94
N GLN A 81 12.34 5.57 -5.28
CA GLN A 81 12.78 5.72 -3.90
C GLN A 81 11.72 5.24 -2.90
N ASN A 82 10.44 5.32 -3.26
CA ASN A 82 9.35 4.86 -2.40
C ASN A 82 9.34 3.33 -2.36
N LYS A 83 9.90 2.76 -1.29
CA LYS A 83 9.86 1.31 -1.08
C LYS A 83 8.53 0.85 -0.49
N ALA A 84 7.81 1.72 0.22
CA ALA A 84 6.50 1.43 0.78
C ALA A 84 5.43 1.18 -0.31
N ARG A 85 5.63 1.72 -1.52
CA ARG A 85 4.77 1.44 -2.69
C ARG A 85 4.70 -0.04 -3.09
N ARG A 86 5.56 -0.89 -2.53
CA ARG A 86 5.60 -2.34 -2.77
C ARG A 86 4.85 -3.15 -1.69
N ILE A 87 4.33 -2.50 -0.66
CA ILE A 87 3.56 -3.20 0.38
C ILE A 87 2.22 -3.58 -0.23
N ASN A 88 1.91 -4.88 -0.24
CA ASN A 88 0.76 -5.43 -0.92
C ASN A 88 -0.53 -5.30 -0.10
N HIS A 89 -1.66 -5.51 -0.77
CA HIS A 89 -2.96 -5.57 -0.12
C HIS A 89 -3.17 -6.90 0.63
N SER A 90 -3.87 -6.84 1.76
CA SER A 90 -4.52 -8.00 2.36
C SER A 90 -5.86 -7.64 2.98
N CYS A 91 -6.86 -8.52 2.85
CA CYS A 91 -8.15 -8.38 3.53
C CYS A 91 -8.05 -8.67 5.05
N ALA A 92 -6.93 -9.22 5.52
CA ALA A 92 -6.60 -9.39 6.94
C ALA A 92 -5.18 -8.85 7.21
N PRO A 93 -4.97 -7.54 7.11
CA PRO A 93 -3.64 -6.94 7.10
C PRO A 93 -2.93 -7.03 8.45
N ASN A 94 -1.61 -6.83 8.42
CA ASN A 94 -0.77 -6.68 9.61
C ASN A 94 -0.20 -5.25 9.78
N CYS A 95 -0.45 -4.36 8.82
CA CYS A 95 -0.07 -2.95 8.86
C CYS A 95 -1.25 -2.00 8.60
N VAL A 96 -1.07 -0.73 8.98
CA VAL A 96 -1.98 0.40 8.73
C VAL A 96 -1.18 1.64 8.34
N SER A 97 -1.80 2.55 7.58
CA SER A 97 -1.25 3.86 7.27
C SER A 97 -1.78 4.92 8.24
N PHE A 98 -0.90 5.82 8.70
CA PHE A 98 -1.24 7.01 9.47
C PHE A 98 -0.64 8.25 8.83
N ILE A 99 -1.34 9.38 8.96
CA ILE A 99 -0.84 10.68 8.50
C ILE A 99 -0.30 11.43 9.72
N GLU A 100 1.00 11.73 9.71
CA GLU A 100 1.66 12.49 10.77
C GLU A 100 2.42 13.67 10.20
N LYS A 101 2.07 14.88 10.65
CA LYS A 101 2.71 16.13 10.21
C LYS A 101 2.77 16.25 8.67
N GLY A 102 1.72 15.79 7.98
CA GLY A 102 1.61 15.82 6.52
C GLY A 102 2.41 14.75 5.78
N LYS A 103 2.90 13.71 6.47
CA LYS A 103 3.58 12.55 5.91
C LYS A 103 2.77 11.29 6.14
N VAL A 104 2.82 10.34 5.20
CA VAL A 104 2.15 9.05 5.34
C VAL A 104 3.16 8.03 5.88
N TRP A 105 2.83 7.40 7.01
CA TRP A 105 3.65 6.40 7.68
C TRP A 105 2.93 5.07 7.76
N ILE A 106 3.66 3.98 7.55
CA ILE A 106 3.16 2.63 7.75
C ILE A 106 3.57 2.13 9.13
N TYR A 107 2.58 1.64 9.87
CA TYR A 107 2.70 1.11 11.21
C TYR A 107 2.27 -0.35 11.28
N SER A 108 2.83 -1.12 12.21
CA SER A 108 2.32 -2.45 12.55
C SER A 108 1.03 -2.38 13.35
N LEU A 109 -0.01 -3.09 12.91
CA LEU A 109 -1.30 -3.23 13.63
C LEU A 109 -1.26 -4.29 14.73
N LYS A 110 -0.29 -5.21 14.64
CA LYS A 110 -0.08 -6.35 15.54
C LYS A 110 1.40 -6.72 15.52
N LYS A 111 1.83 -7.64 16.39
CA LYS A 111 3.15 -8.25 16.26
C LYS A 111 3.29 -8.90 14.87
N ILE A 112 4.41 -8.65 14.19
CA ILE A 112 4.78 -9.23 12.90
C ILE A 112 6.05 -10.04 13.12
N SER A 113 6.06 -11.30 12.71
CA SER A 113 7.24 -12.16 12.86
C SER A 113 8.27 -11.88 11.78
N GLU A 114 9.55 -12.13 12.07
CA GLU A 114 10.58 -12.09 11.04
C GLU A 114 10.18 -12.93 9.81
N GLY A 115 10.33 -12.34 8.62
CA GLY A 115 10.01 -13.00 7.36
C GLY A 115 8.57 -12.83 6.88
N ASP A 116 7.64 -12.38 7.72
CA ASP A 116 6.27 -12.08 7.30
C ASP A 116 6.22 -10.95 6.28
N GLU A 117 5.31 -11.05 5.30
CA GLU A 117 5.02 -9.96 4.37
C GLU A 117 4.19 -8.88 5.07
N LEU A 118 4.61 -7.62 4.94
CA LEU A 118 3.84 -6.47 5.38
C LEU A 118 2.72 -6.24 4.38
N THR A 119 1.51 -6.06 4.90
CA THR A 119 0.31 -5.82 4.10
C THR A 119 -0.62 -4.84 4.80
N TYR A 120 -1.30 -3.99 4.04
CA TYR A 120 -2.33 -3.09 4.56
C TYR A 120 -3.58 -3.10 3.67
N ASP A 121 -4.67 -2.56 4.19
CA ASP A 121 -5.88 -2.37 3.40
C ASP A 121 -5.71 -1.15 2.49
N TYR A 122 -5.88 -1.33 1.17
CA TYR A 122 -5.70 -0.22 0.22
C TYR A 122 -6.86 0.78 0.28
N GLY A 123 -7.99 0.40 0.86
CA GLY A 123 -9.13 1.32 1.01
C GLY A 123 -9.84 1.64 -0.31
N PHE A 124 -9.78 0.75 -1.31
CA PHE A 124 -10.44 0.98 -2.60
C PHE A 124 -11.96 1.03 -2.44
N SER A 125 -12.57 1.99 -3.16
CA SER A 125 -14.03 2.15 -3.24
C SER A 125 -14.67 0.94 -3.91
N LEU A 126 -15.93 0.67 -3.57
CA LEU A 126 -16.75 -0.33 -4.27
C LEU A 126 -16.95 0.00 -5.75
N ASP A 127 -16.89 1.26 -6.17
CA ASP A 127 -17.28 1.64 -7.54
C ASP A 127 -16.43 0.98 -8.65
N THR A 128 -15.22 0.50 -8.31
CA THR A 128 -14.29 -0.14 -9.27
C THR A 128 -13.81 -1.53 -8.82
N TYR A 129 -14.50 -2.17 -7.87
CA TYR A 129 -14.01 -3.38 -7.22
C TYR A 129 -13.66 -4.53 -8.18
N GLU A 130 -14.44 -4.72 -9.26
CA GLU A 130 -14.25 -5.79 -10.25
C GLU A 130 -12.91 -5.67 -10.99
N GLU A 131 -12.36 -4.46 -11.08
CA GLU A 131 -11.07 -4.20 -11.73
C GLU A 131 -9.89 -4.56 -10.81
N HIS A 132 -10.15 -4.91 -9.55
CA HIS A 132 -9.15 -5.11 -8.51
C HIS A 132 -9.29 -6.50 -7.84
N PRO A 133 -8.99 -7.61 -8.54
CA PRO A 133 -9.02 -8.93 -7.93
C PRO A 133 -7.99 -9.04 -6.79
N CYS A 134 -8.37 -9.72 -5.72
CA CYS A 134 -7.56 -9.91 -4.52
C CYS A 134 -7.05 -11.35 -4.42
N ALA A 135 -5.73 -11.49 -4.36
CA ALA A 135 -5.04 -12.77 -4.18
C ALA A 135 -4.47 -12.98 -2.76
N CYS A 136 -4.98 -12.26 -1.75
CA CYS A 136 -4.36 -12.23 -0.42
C CYS A 136 -4.40 -13.55 0.36
N GLY A 137 -5.23 -14.52 -0.05
CA GLY A 137 -5.36 -15.82 0.60
C GLY A 137 -6.03 -15.80 1.98
N SER A 138 -6.52 -14.65 2.46
CA SER A 138 -7.26 -14.56 3.72
C SER A 138 -8.58 -15.33 3.66
N LYS A 139 -8.94 -16.02 4.75
CA LYS A 139 -10.27 -16.68 4.89
C LYS A 139 -11.45 -15.71 4.81
N LYS A 140 -11.21 -14.41 5.03
CA LYS A 140 -12.22 -13.34 4.92
C LYS A 140 -12.14 -12.58 3.59
N CYS A 141 -11.39 -13.09 2.62
CA CYS A 141 -11.25 -12.45 1.32
C CYS A 141 -12.53 -12.63 0.50
N LEU A 142 -13.06 -11.54 -0.05
CA LEU A 142 -14.20 -11.55 -0.97
C LEU A 142 -13.79 -11.79 -2.43
N GLY A 143 -12.51 -12.06 -2.69
CA GLY A 143 -11.95 -12.21 -4.04
C GLY A 143 -11.58 -10.89 -4.72
N TYR A 144 -11.94 -9.74 -4.13
CA TYR A 144 -11.65 -8.40 -4.65
C TYR A 144 -11.09 -7.48 -3.55
N ILE A 145 -10.34 -6.46 -3.96
CA ILE A 145 -9.81 -5.42 -3.09
C ILE A 145 -10.94 -4.41 -2.86
N VAL A 146 -11.60 -4.53 -1.71
CA VAL A 146 -12.60 -3.58 -1.22
C VAL A 146 -12.18 -3.11 0.17
N ARG A 147 -12.48 -1.85 0.52
CA ARG A 147 -12.18 -1.32 1.86
C ARG A 147 -12.92 -2.12 2.94
N LYS A 148 -12.35 -2.17 4.14
CA LYS A 148 -12.85 -2.96 5.27
C LYS A 148 -14.31 -2.65 5.63
N GLU A 149 -14.75 -1.41 5.50
CA GLU A 149 -16.09 -0.95 5.88
C GLU A 149 -17.19 -1.52 4.97
N ASP A 150 -16.81 -1.97 3.77
CA ASP A 150 -17.72 -2.51 2.77
C ASP A 150 -17.68 -4.05 2.69
N ARG A 151 -17.02 -4.72 3.64
CA ARG A 151 -16.88 -6.19 3.71
C ARG A 151 -17.90 -6.87 4.61
#